data_AF-A0A7L8GES0-F1
#
_entry.id   AF-A0A7L8GES0-F1
#
_cell.length_a   1.000
_cell.length_b   1.000
_cell.length_c   1.000
_cell.angle_alpha   90.00
_cell.angle_beta   90.00
_cell.angle_gamma   90.00
#
_symmetry.space_group_name_H-M   'P 1'
#
loop_
_entity.id
_entity.type
_entity.pdbx_description
1 polymer ?
#
loop_
_entity_poly.entity_id
_entity_poly.type
_entity_poly.pdbx_seq_one_letter_code
_entity_poly.pdbx_strand_id
1 'polypeptide(L)'
;LIMLILASMTKSAQFPFSAWLPAAMAAPTPVSSLVHSSTLVTAGVYLLFRFSPLLLYSDWGEMLMVSSIMTMFLAGICAYFEYDLKKIIALSTLSQLGVMMFSLSLGLKLLAFFHLVVHAFFKALMFLSGGSLMHGYSGSQDIRFMGSMSFMNPYINSCIIFSSMCLGAFPFMASFYSKHLILELFMMGGYNMFFMFLLYISNSLTLFYSVRLIKFL
;
A
#
# COMPACT_ATOMS: atom_id res chain seq x y z
N LEU A 1 23.25 10.20 6.10
CA LEU A 1 22.45 9.17 5.40
C LEU A 1 21.56 8.37 6.36
N ILE A 2 22.09 7.83 7.47
CA ILE A 2 21.28 7.09 8.46
C ILE A 2 20.09 7.92 8.99
N MET A 3 20.30 9.18 9.38
CA MET A 3 19.21 10.07 9.82
C MET A 3 18.15 10.31 8.74
N LEU A 4 18.58 10.37 7.46
CA LEU A 4 17.69 10.52 6.32
C LEU A 4 16.82 9.26 6.12
N ILE A 5 17.44 8.08 6.25
CA ILE A 5 16.73 6.80 6.21
C ILE A 5 15.74 6.70 7.38
N LEU A 6 16.14 7.00 8.61
CA LEU A 6 15.25 6.98 9.77
C LEU A 6 14.08 7.96 9.63
N ALA A 7 14.32 9.18 9.16
CA ALA A 7 13.27 10.16 8.88
C ALA A 7 12.30 9.66 7.80
N SER A 8 12.82 9.00 6.75
CA SER A 8 11.98 8.41 5.71
C SER A 8 11.15 7.23 6.23
N MET A 9 11.75 6.35 7.03
CA MET A 9 11.08 5.17 7.60
C MET A 9 9.96 5.55 8.55
N THR A 10 10.19 6.54 9.42
CA THR A 10 9.17 7.04 10.34
C THR A 10 7.98 7.65 9.59
N LYS A 11 8.23 8.50 8.59
CA LYS A 11 7.17 9.14 7.80
C LYS A 11 6.43 8.19 6.87
N SER A 12 7.11 7.18 6.31
CA SER A 12 6.49 6.15 5.46
C SER A 12 5.97 4.94 6.24
N ALA A 13 5.93 5.03 7.58
CA ALA A 13 5.45 3.99 8.49
C ALA A 13 6.14 2.62 8.29
N GLN A 14 7.43 2.60 7.93
CA GLN A 14 8.17 1.35 7.78
C GLN A 14 8.46 0.72 9.15
N PHE A 15 8.70 -0.59 9.17
CA PHE A 15 9.03 -1.34 10.36
C PHE A 15 10.34 -0.79 10.94
N PRO A 16 10.40 -0.46 12.24
CA PRO A 16 9.44 -0.78 13.31
C PRO A 16 8.33 0.28 13.57
N PHE A 17 8.34 1.40 12.87
CA PHE A 17 7.46 2.55 13.09
C PHE A 17 6.10 2.46 12.37
N SER A 18 5.54 1.26 12.18
CA SER A 18 4.32 1.06 11.39
C SER A 18 3.02 1.33 12.15
N ALA A 19 3.05 1.28 13.49
CA ALA A 19 1.85 1.27 14.34
C ALA A 19 0.99 2.54 14.26
N TRP A 20 1.56 3.70 13.94
CA TRP A 20 0.82 4.97 13.97
C TRP A 20 -0.17 5.12 12.81
N LEU A 21 0.07 4.46 11.67
CA LEU A 21 -0.76 4.65 10.48
C LEU A 21 -2.16 4.02 10.65
N PRO A 22 -2.31 2.78 11.15
CA PRO A 22 -3.63 2.25 11.48
C PRO A 22 -4.36 3.05 12.57
N ALA A 23 -3.63 3.58 13.55
CA ALA A 23 -4.20 4.40 14.62
C ALA A 23 -4.74 5.76 14.11
N ALA A 24 -4.15 6.31 13.05
CA ALA A 24 -4.59 7.58 12.45
C ALA A 24 -5.97 7.50 11.76
N MET A 25 -6.55 6.31 11.59
CA MET A 25 -7.85 6.11 10.91
C MET A 25 -9.08 6.56 11.71
N ALA A 26 -8.88 7.13 12.91
CA ALA A 26 -9.92 7.87 13.62
C ALA A 26 -10.38 9.14 12.86
N ALA A 27 -9.53 9.67 11.97
CA ALA A 27 -9.81 10.85 11.17
C ALA A 27 -11.01 10.66 10.19
N PRO A 28 -11.68 11.75 9.79
CA PRO A 28 -12.75 11.68 8.80
C PRO A 28 -12.24 11.22 7.43
N THR A 29 -13.12 10.61 6.65
CA THR A 29 -12.77 9.92 5.40
C THR A 29 -12.11 10.80 4.33
N PRO A 30 -12.52 12.07 4.12
CA PRO A 30 -11.84 12.92 3.14
C PRO A 30 -10.42 13.26 3.57
N VAL A 31 -10.19 13.48 4.87
CA VAL A 31 -8.84 13.72 5.41
C VAL A 31 -7.98 12.48 5.24
N SER A 32 -8.51 11.29 5.54
CA SER A 32 -7.77 10.05 5.29
C SER A 32 -7.45 9.82 3.81
N SER A 33 -8.37 10.19 2.90
CA SER A 33 -8.14 10.09 1.45
C SER A 33 -7.03 11.00 0.95
N LEU A 34 -6.81 12.17 1.55
CA LEU A 34 -5.77 13.11 1.11
C LEU A 34 -4.46 12.89 1.86
N VAL A 35 -4.54 12.86 3.19
CA VAL A 35 -3.36 12.85 4.06
C VAL A 35 -2.67 11.49 4.01
N HIS A 36 -3.43 10.40 4.13
CA HIS A 36 -2.86 9.06 4.27
C HIS A 36 -2.64 8.32 2.96
N SER A 37 -3.24 8.78 1.86
CA SER A 37 -3.05 8.15 0.55
C SER A 37 -1.94 8.78 -0.30
N SER A 38 -1.87 10.13 -0.34
CA SER A 38 -1.13 10.83 -1.39
C SER A 38 -0.07 11.80 -0.88
N THR A 39 -0.16 12.29 0.36
CA THR A 39 0.69 13.41 0.84
C THR A 39 1.59 13.07 2.03
N LEU A 40 1.05 12.74 3.20
CA LEU A 40 1.84 12.67 4.44
C LEU A 40 2.75 11.44 4.45
N VAL A 41 2.21 10.28 4.08
CA VAL A 41 2.93 9.00 4.19
C VAL A 41 3.89 8.79 3.02
N THR A 42 3.55 9.33 1.85
CA THR A 42 4.38 9.33 0.64
C THR A 42 5.54 10.31 0.74
N ALA A 43 5.50 11.31 1.64
CA ALA A 43 6.59 12.26 1.84
C ALA A 43 7.92 11.58 2.21
N GLY A 44 7.88 10.50 3.00
CA GLY A 44 9.07 9.71 3.34
C GLY A 44 9.70 9.06 2.11
N VAL A 45 8.86 8.46 1.26
CA VAL A 45 9.29 7.86 -0.03
C VAL A 45 9.85 8.94 -0.95
N TYR A 46 9.17 10.08 -1.06
CA TYR A 46 9.59 11.18 -1.92
C TYR A 46 10.93 11.80 -1.49
N LEU A 47 11.18 11.87 -0.18
CA LEU A 47 12.46 12.32 0.36
C LEU A 47 13.60 11.39 -0.11
N LEU A 48 13.43 10.07 0.03
CA LEU A 48 14.42 9.12 -0.50
C LEU A 48 14.53 9.15 -2.02
N PHE A 49 13.44 9.37 -2.75
CA PHE A 49 13.47 9.59 -4.20
C PHE A 49 14.39 10.77 -4.56
N ARG A 50 14.32 11.89 -3.82
CA ARG A 50 15.18 13.05 -4.08
C ARG A 50 16.65 12.76 -3.80
N PHE A 51 16.94 12.04 -2.73
CA PHE A 51 18.30 11.66 -2.33
C PHE A 51 18.74 10.26 -2.83
N SER A 52 18.09 9.73 -3.87
CA SER A 52 18.39 8.38 -4.37
C SER A 52 19.84 8.16 -4.82
N PRO A 53 20.57 9.13 -5.42
CA PRO A 53 21.96 8.89 -5.80
C PRO A 53 22.80 8.57 -4.55
N LEU A 54 22.54 9.29 -3.45
CA LEU A 54 23.19 9.07 -2.16
C LEU A 54 22.89 7.69 -1.58
N LEU A 55 21.69 7.16 -1.83
CA LEU A 55 21.30 5.81 -1.42
C LEU A 55 22.09 4.73 -2.17
N LEU A 56 22.21 4.89 -3.50
CA LEU A 56 22.86 3.93 -4.40
C LEU A 56 24.36 3.76 -4.11
N TYR A 57 25.03 4.84 -3.68
CA TYR A 57 26.45 4.79 -3.29
C TYR A 57 26.68 4.25 -1.87
N SER A 58 25.64 3.79 -1.18
CA SER A 58 25.73 3.38 0.22
C SER A 58 25.24 1.96 0.44
N ASP A 59 25.86 1.24 1.37
CA ASP A 59 25.48 -0.14 1.73
C ASP A 59 24.14 -0.22 2.48
N TRP A 60 23.52 0.92 2.79
CA TRP A 60 22.27 1.00 3.54
C TRP A 60 21.02 0.62 2.72
N GLY A 61 21.18 0.37 1.42
CA GLY A 61 20.11 -0.14 0.55
C GLY A 61 19.56 -1.49 1.05
N GLU A 62 20.43 -2.40 1.50
CA GLU A 62 20.00 -3.73 1.97
C GLU A 62 19.14 -3.65 3.24
N MET A 63 19.50 -2.76 4.17
CA MET A 63 18.70 -2.53 5.38
C MET A 63 17.28 -2.03 5.03
N LEU A 64 17.19 -1.10 4.07
CA LEU A 64 15.91 -0.62 3.56
C LEU A 64 15.11 -1.75 2.92
N MET A 65 15.75 -2.58 2.09
CA MET A 65 15.13 -3.73 1.46
C MET A 65 14.50 -4.67 2.52
N VAL A 66 15.25 -5.06 3.54
CA VAL A 66 14.75 -5.93 4.62
C VAL A 66 13.57 -5.29 5.34
N SER A 67 13.70 -4.02 5.74
CA SER A 67 12.62 -3.30 6.43
C SER A 67 11.35 -3.22 5.60
N SER A 68 11.49 -3.05 4.28
CA SER A 68 10.37 -2.92 3.35
C SER A 68 9.66 -4.25 3.07
N ILE A 69 10.40 -5.37 2.99
CA ILE A 69 9.78 -6.69 2.85
C ILE A 69 9.01 -7.05 4.12
N MET A 70 9.57 -6.75 5.29
CA MET A 70 8.90 -6.98 6.57
C MET A 70 7.62 -6.13 6.71
N THR A 71 7.61 -4.88 6.23
CA THR A 71 6.40 -4.05 6.28
C THR A 71 5.31 -4.57 5.37
N MET A 72 5.66 -4.96 4.14
CA MET A 72 4.71 -5.58 3.21
C MET A 72 4.05 -6.81 3.82
N PHE A 73 4.87 -7.69 4.41
CA PHE A 73 4.41 -8.94 5.00
C PHE A 73 3.50 -8.71 6.22
N LEU A 74 3.95 -7.93 7.20
CA LEU A 74 3.19 -7.65 8.43
C LEU A 74 1.89 -6.90 8.12
N ALA A 75 1.95 -5.90 7.25
CA ALA A 75 0.77 -5.15 6.82
C ALA A 75 -0.26 -6.06 6.14
N GLY A 76 0.19 -6.99 5.29
CA GLY A 76 -0.67 -7.94 4.60
C GLY A 76 -1.39 -8.89 5.56
N ILE A 77 -0.69 -9.41 6.58
CA ILE A 77 -1.29 -10.29 7.60
C ILE A 77 -2.32 -9.51 8.42
N CYS A 78 -1.97 -8.33 8.92
CA CYS A 78 -2.89 -7.51 9.69
C CYS A 78 -4.14 -7.15 8.87
N ALA A 79 -3.98 -6.76 7.60
CA ALA A 79 -5.10 -6.43 6.72
C ALA A 79 -6.06 -7.61 6.51
N TYR A 80 -5.53 -8.84 6.49
CA TYR A 80 -6.34 -10.03 6.32
C TYR A 80 -7.21 -10.37 7.54
N PHE A 81 -6.84 -9.94 8.75
CA PHE A 81 -7.64 -10.20 9.95
C PHE A 81 -8.51 -9.02 10.40
N GLU A 82 -8.24 -7.81 9.93
CA GLU A 82 -9.03 -6.62 10.28
C GLU A 82 -10.44 -6.64 9.66
N TYR A 83 -11.40 -6.05 10.36
CA TYR A 83 -12.79 -5.90 9.88
C TYR A 83 -13.20 -4.44 9.64
N ASP A 84 -12.47 -3.48 10.21
CA ASP A 84 -12.73 -2.06 9.94
C ASP A 84 -12.28 -1.70 8.53
N LEU A 85 -13.21 -1.24 7.69
CA LEU A 85 -12.95 -0.91 6.29
C LEU A 85 -11.81 0.11 6.14
N LYS A 86 -11.78 1.17 6.97
CA LYS A 86 -10.69 2.15 6.95
C LYS A 86 -9.33 1.54 7.28
N LYS A 87 -9.27 0.64 8.28
CA LYS A 87 -8.02 -0.01 8.68
C LYS A 87 -7.52 -0.95 7.60
N ILE A 88 -8.40 -1.68 6.92
CA ILE A 88 -8.02 -2.52 5.77
C ILE A 88 -7.42 -1.65 4.65
N ILE A 89 -8.04 -0.51 4.33
CA ILE A 89 -7.51 0.40 3.30
C ILE A 89 -6.16 0.98 3.75
N ALA A 90 -6.01 1.34 5.02
CA ALA A 90 -4.79 1.87 5.62
C ALA A 90 -3.64 0.86 5.61
N LEU A 91 -3.87 -0.37 6.09
CA LEU A 91 -2.88 -1.43 6.06
C LEU A 91 -2.47 -1.81 4.63
N SER A 92 -3.40 -1.70 3.69
CA SER A 92 -3.06 -1.87 2.28
C SER A 92 -2.31 -0.67 1.67
N THR A 93 -2.37 0.54 2.24
CA THR A 93 -1.41 1.62 1.90
C THR A 93 -0.02 1.31 2.46
N LEU A 94 0.05 0.81 3.69
CA LEU A 94 1.30 0.40 4.34
C LEU A 94 2.04 -0.65 3.51
N SER A 95 1.33 -1.66 2.99
CA SER A 95 1.94 -2.65 2.10
C SER A 95 2.46 -2.04 0.80
N GLN A 96 1.75 -1.10 0.18
CA GLN A 96 2.21 -0.50 -1.08
C GLN A 96 3.36 0.49 -0.87
N LEU A 97 3.42 1.16 0.29
CA LEU A 97 4.58 1.94 0.70
C LEU A 97 5.80 1.05 0.92
N GLY A 98 5.61 -0.15 1.43
CA GLY A 98 6.64 -1.19 1.44
C GLY A 98 7.16 -1.48 0.02
N VAL A 99 6.28 -1.68 -0.97
CA VAL A 99 6.68 -1.86 -2.39
C VAL A 99 7.47 -0.66 -2.92
N MET A 100 7.05 0.57 -2.60
CA MET A 100 7.77 1.78 -3.01
C MET A 100 9.16 1.88 -2.39
N MET A 101 9.28 1.65 -1.08
CA MET A 101 10.56 1.68 -0.37
C MET A 101 11.50 0.56 -0.83
N PHE A 102 10.93 -0.61 -1.11
CA PHE A 102 11.61 -1.73 -1.72
C PHE A 102 12.18 -1.36 -3.10
N SER A 103 11.38 -0.75 -3.99
CA SER A 103 11.87 -0.33 -5.30
C SER A 103 12.98 0.72 -5.24
N LEU A 104 12.96 1.62 -4.25
CA LEU A 104 14.06 2.56 -4.01
C LEU A 104 15.33 1.84 -3.53
N SER A 105 15.21 0.78 -2.73
CA SER A 105 16.35 -0.02 -2.28
C SER A 105 17.05 -0.75 -3.41
N LEU A 106 16.31 -1.14 -4.46
CA LEU A 106 16.84 -1.74 -5.69
C LEU A 106 17.42 -0.71 -6.66
N GLY A 107 17.37 0.60 -6.34
CA GLY A 107 17.81 1.65 -7.24
C GLY A 107 16.80 2.06 -8.32
N LEU A 108 15.60 1.47 -8.32
CA LEU A 108 14.56 1.67 -9.33
C LEU A 108 13.73 2.93 -9.07
N LYS A 109 14.42 4.09 -9.01
CA LYS A 109 13.83 5.38 -8.64
C LYS A 109 12.61 5.78 -9.49
N LEU A 110 12.68 5.63 -10.80
CA LEU A 110 11.61 6.05 -11.70
C LEU A 110 10.35 5.18 -11.53
N LEU A 111 10.54 3.87 -11.35
CA LEU A 111 9.45 2.94 -11.07
C LEU A 111 8.81 3.22 -9.70
N ALA A 112 9.61 3.53 -8.69
CA ALA A 112 9.11 3.93 -7.37
C ALA A 112 8.17 5.15 -7.46
N PHE A 113 8.60 6.19 -8.19
CA PHE A 113 7.82 7.40 -8.36
C PHE A 113 6.57 7.18 -9.21
N PHE A 114 6.69 6.41 -10.30
CA PHE A 114 5.55 6.03 -11.11
C PHE A 114 4.50 5.26 -10.28
N HIS A 115 4.94 4.29 -9.47
CA HIS A 115 4.05 3.57 -8.56
C HIS A 115 3.41 4.50 -7.53
N LEU A 116 4.14 5.45 -6.96
CA LEU A 116 3.62 6.45 -6.02
C LEU A 116 2.47 7.25 -6.62
N VAL A 117 2.61 7.72 -7.85
CA VAL A 117 1.56 8.47 -8.55
C VAL A 117 0.33 7.60 -8.78
N VAL A 118 0.51 6.39 -9.31
CA VAL A 118 -0.60 5.44 -9.53
C VAL A 118 -1.30 5.09 -8.22
N HIS A 119 -0.54 4.85 -7.16
CA HIS A 119 -1.01 4.61 -5.80
C HIS A 119 -1.90 5.72 -5.27
N ALA A 120 -1.49 6.98 -5.44
CA ALA A 120 -2.28 8.12 -5.01
C ALA A 120 -3.70 8.10 -5.63
N PHE A 121 -3.82 7.81 -6.92
CA PHE A 121 -5.13 7.77 -7.60
C PHE A 121 -6.02 6.63 -7.11
N PHE A 122 -5.54 5.38 -7.15
CA PHE A 122 -6.42 4.25 -6.79
C PHE A 122 -6.73 4.21 -5.29
N LYS A 123 -5.85 4.71 -4.43
CA LYS A 123 -6.14 4.82 -2.99
C LYS A 123 -7.10 5.94 -2.67
N ALA A 124 -6.99 7.09 -3.32
CA ALA A 124 -7.98 8.15 -3.17
C ALA A 124 -9.38 7.64 -3.58
N LEU A 125 -9.49 6.91 -4.69
CA LEU A 125 -10.72 6.26 -5.12
C LEU A 125 -11.27 5.29 -4.06
N MET A 126 -10.42 4.43 -3.50
CA MET A 126 -10.79 3.44 -2.48
C MET A 126 -11.27 4.10 -1.17
N PHE A 127 -10.60 5.15 -0.70
CA PHE A 127 -11.02 5.89 0.51
C PHE A 127 -12.31 6.69 0.29
N LEU A 128 -12.49 7.33 -0.87
CA LEU A 128 -13.70 8.10 -1.17
C LEU A 128 -14.92 7.20 -1.34
N SER A 129 -14.78 6.09 -2.08
CA SER A 129 -15.84 5.09 -2.20
C SER A 129 -16.17 4.43 -0.86
N GLY A 130 -15.17 4.03 -0.08
CA GLY A 130 -15.36 3.58 1.30
C GLY A 130 -16.05 4.63 2.19
N GLY A 131 -15.71 5.90 2.00
CA GLY A 131 -16.37 7.05 2.64
C GLY A 131 -17.86 7.12 2.36
N SER A 132 -18.24 7.01 1.09
CA SER A 132 -19.63 6.98 0.67
C SER A 132 -20.39 5.78 1.23
N LEU A 133 -19.75 4.61 1.32
CA LEU A 133 -20.34 3.42 1.96
C LEU A 133 -20.61 3.63 3.44
N MET A 134 -19.62 4.13 4.19
CA MET A 134 -19.80 4.41 5.62
C MET A 134 -20.92 5.42 5.85
N HIS A 135 -21.04 6.44 5.00
CA HIS A 135 -22.14 7.40 5.10
C HIS A 135 -23.51 6.75 4.84
N GLY A 136 -23.60 5.86 3.83
CA GLY A 136 -24.81 5.12 3.52
C GLY A 136 -25.26 4.16 4.62
N TYR A 137 -24.33 3.60 5.40
CA TYR A 137 -24.60 2.71 6.53
C TYR A 137 -24.47 3.40 7.89
N SER A 138 -24.98 4.64 7.99
CA SER A 138 -25.09 5.42 9.23
C SER A 138 -23.80 5.54 10.07
N GLY A 139 -22.63 5.51 9.42
CA GLY A 139 -21.32 5.63 10.05
C GLY A 139 -20.70 4.32 10.53
N SER A 140 -21.35 3.17 10.30
CA SER A 140 -20.73 1.86 10.56
C SER A 140 -19.49 1.67 9.67
N GLN A 141 -18.44 1.04 10.21
CA GLN A 141 -17.16 0.81 9.51
C GLN A 141 -16.83 -0.66 9.33
N ASP A 142 -17.56 -1.54 10.01
CA ASP A 142 -17.31 -2.97 10.05
C ASP A 142 -17.91 -3.64 8.82
N ILE A 143 -17.04 -4.25 8.01
CA ILE A 143 -17.41 -4.90 6.75
C ILE A 143 -18.43 -6.04 6.93
N ARG A 144 -18.56 -6.61 8.13
CA ARG A 144 -19.53 -7.68 8.41
C ARG A 144 -20.98 -7.23 8.28
N PHE A 145 -21.23 -5.93 8.43
CA PHE A 145 -22.57 -5.34 8.31
C PHE A 145 -22.82 -4.68 6.94
N MET A 146 -21.84 -4.69 6.03
CA MET A 146 -21.85 -3.92 4.78
C MET A 146 -22.21 -4.74 3.53
N GLY A 147 -22.97 -5.83 3.67
CA GLY A 147 -23.28 -6.70 2.53
C GLY A 147 -24.28 -6.11 1.53
N SER A 148 -24.36 -6.76 0.36
CA SER A 148 -25.32 -6.51 -0.74
C SER A 148 -25.14 -5.19 -1.49
N MET A 149 -23.91 -4.66 -1.53
CA MET A 149 -23.59 -3.39 -2.19
C MET A 149 -23.84 -3.40 -3.70
N SER A 150 -23.68 -4.56 -4.33
CA SER A 150 -23.97 -4.74 -5.76
C SER A 150 -25.38 -4.36 -6.16
N PHE A 151 -26.36 -4.55 -5.25
CA PHE A 151 -27.76 -4.22 -5.47
C PHE A 151 -28.11 -2.80 -5.02
N MET A 152 -27.58 -2.37 -3.87
CA MET A 152 -27.91 -1.07 -3.29
C MET A 152 -27.28 0.11 -4.05
N ASN A 153 -25.98 0.01 -4.34
CA ASN A 153 -25.20 1.09 -4.94
C ASN A 153 -24.17 0.53 -5.95
N PRO A 154 -24.61 0.13 -7.16
CA PRO A 154 -23.75 -0.53 -8.14
C PRO A 154 -22.57 0.33 -8.58
N TYR A 155 -22.74 1.66 -8.64
CA TYR A 155 -21.66 2.58 -8.99
C TYR A 155 -20.53 2.57 -7.96
N ILE A 156 -20.84 2.67 -6.67
CA ILE A 156 -19.83 2.67 -5.60
C ILE A 156 -19.13 1.31 -5.56
N ASN A 157 -19.89 0.22 -5.70
CA ASN A 157 -19.31 -1.11 -5.76
C ASN A 157 -18.34 -1.27 -6.96
N SER A 158 -18.72 -0.78 -8.14
CA SER A 158 -17.84 -0.80 -9.32
C SER A 158 -16.52 -0.05 -9.08
N CYS A 159 -16.56 1.09 -8.39
CA CYS A 159 -15.37 1.86 -8.03
C CYS A 159 -14.46 1.10 -7.06
N ILE A 160 -15.03 0.43 -6.06
CA ILE A 160 -14.27 -0.38 -5.10
C ILE A 160 -13.64 -1.57 -5.80
N ILE A 161 -14.39 -2.31 -6.61
CA ILE A 161 -13.88 -3.43 -7.40
C ILE A 161 -12.73 -2.95 -8.29
N PHE A 162 -12.91 -1.87 -9.06
CA PHE A 162 -11.86 -1.31 -9.90
C PHE A 162 -10.61 -0.92 -9.10
N SER A 163 -10.77 -0.24 -7.97
CA SER A 163 -9.65 0.15 -7.10
C SER A 163 -8.92 -1.07 -6.50
N SER A 164 -9.65 -2.12 -6.17
CA SER A 164 -9.10 -3.37 -5.61
C SER A 164 -8.35 -4.20 -6.66
N MET A 165 -8.84 -4.23 -7.90
CA MET A 165 -8.13 -4.83 -9.04
C MET A 165 -6.85 -4.06 -9.37
N CYS A 166 -6.88 -2.73 -9.31
CA CYS A 166 -5.67 -1.91 -9.42
C CYS A 166 -4.68 -2.24 -8.29
N LEU A 167 -5.14 -2.38 -7.04
CA LEU A 167 -4.26 -2.73 -5.91
C LEU A 167 -3.59 -4.10 -6.08
N GLY A 168 -4.34 -5.08 -6.61
CA GLY A 168 -3.87 -6.43 -6.95
C GLY A 168 -2.97 -6.51 -8.19
N ALA A 169 -2.75 -5.41 -8.92
CA ALA A 169 -1.98 -5.37 -10.16
C ALA A 169 -2.50 -6.35 -11.23
N PHE A 170 -3.82 -6.36 -11.47
CA PHE A 170 -4.42 -7.14 -12.56
C PHE A 170 -3.88 -6.69 -13.94
N PRO A 171 -3.70 -7.59 -14.92
CA PRO A 171 -3.20 -7.23 -16.25
C PRO A 171 -3.93 -6.03 -16.86
N PHE A 172 -3.17 -5.14 -17.52
CA PHE A 172 -3.65 -3.89 -18.13
C PHE A 172 -4.18 -2.81 -17.17
N MET A 173 -4.15 -3.02 -15.84
CA MET A 173 -4.42 -1.96 -14.88
C MET A 173 -3.16 -1.12 -14.59
N ALA A 174 -3.34 0.13 -14.16
CA ALA A 174 -2.23 1.07 -13.97
C ALA A 174 -1.11 0.55 -13.03
N SER A 175 -1.47 -0.21 -11.98
CA SER A 175 -0.51 -0.77 -11.02
C SER A 175 0.28 -1.94 -11.61
N PHE A 176 -0.23 -2.64 -12.63
CA PHE A 176 0.48 -3.72 -13.31
C PHE A 176 1.79 -3.22 -13.90
N TYR A 177 1.75 -2.08 -14.61
CA TYR A 177 2.93 -1.46 -15.21
C TYR A 177 4.00 -1.02 -14.23
N SER A 178 3.71 -0.90 -12.94
CA SER A 178 4.71 -0.56 -11.92
C SER A 178 5.09 -1.78 -11.09
N LYS A 179 4.10 -2.35 -10.39
CA LYS A 179 4.30 -3.42 -9.42
C LYS A 179 4.84 -4.68 -10.09
N HIS A 180 4.34 -5.08 -11.26
CA HIS A 180 4.85 -6.27 -11.95
C HIS A 180 6.31 -6.09 -12.36
N LEU A 181 6.66 -4.95 -12.97
CA LEU A 181 8.04 -4.65 -13.38
C LEU A 181 9.01 -4.61 -12.20
N ILE A 182 8.61 -4.05 -11.04
CA ILE A 182 9.44 -4.04 -9.83
C ILE A 182 9.75 -5.47 -9.37
N LEU A 183 8.75 -6.36 -9.38
CA LEU A 183 8.92 -7.76 -8.97
C LEU A 183 9.78 -8.54 -9.96
N GLU A 184 9.59 -8.32 -11.26
CA GLU A 184 10.37 -8.96 -12.31
C GLU A 184 11.85 -8.59 -12.25
N LEU A 185 12.17 -7.30 -12.09
CA LEU A 185 13.55 -6.83 -11.96
C LEU A 185 14.22 -7.38 -10.70
N PHE A 186 13.47 -7.57 -9.62
CA PHE A 186 13.98 -8.23 -8.43
C PHE A 186 14.32 -9.71 -8.68
N MET A 187 13.49 -10.44 -9.42
CA MET A 187 13.76 -11.84 -9.81
C MET A 187 15.06 -11.96 -10.60
N MET A 188 15.29 -11.05 -11.54
CA MET A 188 16.48 -11.05 -12.38
C MET A 188 17.76 -10.69 -11.61
N GLY A 189 17.64 -10.01 -10.47
CA GLY A 189 18.77 -9.53 -9.66
C GLY A 189 19.52 -10.60 -8.86
N GLY A 190 19.04 -11.85 -8.83
CA GLY A 190 19.76 -12.96 -8.18
C GLY A 190 19.83 -12.88 -6.65
N TYR A 191 18.84 -12.24 -6.01
CA TYR A 191 18.78 -12.12 -4.55
C TYR A 191 18.47 -13.46 -3.86
N ASN A 192 18.73 -13.53 -2.54
CA ASN A 192 18.49 -14.72 -1.72
C ASN A 192 17.05 -15.26 -1.87
N MET A 193 16.94 -16.58 -2.06
CA MET A 193 15.65 -17.29 -2.18
C MET A 193 14.65 -16.99 -1.06
N PHE A 194 15.14 -16.75 0.16
CA PHE A 194 14.31 -16.38 1.29
C PHE A 194 13.57 -15.04 1.08
N PHE A 195 14.28 -14.01 0.59
CA PHE A 195 13.67 -12.71 0.31
C PHE A 195 12.68 -12.80 -0.86
N MET A 196 13.01 -13.60 -1.89
CA MET A 196 12.08 -13.89 -2.98
C MET A 196 10.77 -14.47 -2.46
N PHE A 197 10.86 -15.50 -1.62
CA PHE A 197 9.70 -16.18 -1.06
C PHE A 197 8.83 -15.25 -0.20
N LEU A 198 9.43 -14.47 0.71
CA LEU A 198 8.71 -13.51 1.54
C LEU A 198 7.99 -12.45 0.70
N LEU A 199 8.66 -11.93 -0.32
CA LEU A 199 8.10 -10.92 -1.21
C LEU A 199 6.92 -11.48 -2.02
N TYR A 200 6.99 -12.72 -2.51
CA TYR A 200 5.85 -13.36 -3.16
C TYR A 200 4.66 -13.58 -2.23
N ILE A 201 4.89 -14.04 -0.99
CA ILE A 201 3.81 -14.18 0.00
C ILE A 201 3.20 -12.81 0.32
N SER A 202 4.03 -11.79 0.51
CA SER A 202 3.52 -10.44 0.81
C SER A 202 2.63 -9.90 -0.32
N ASN A 203 2.97 -10.19 -1.59
CA ASN A 203 2.14 -9.81 -2.73
C ASN A 203 0.87 -10.65 -2.84
N SER A 204 0.91 -11.96 -2.55
CA SER A 204 -0.30 -12.79 -2.55
C SER A 204 -1.27 -12.36 -1.45
N LEU A 205 -0.78 -11.94 -0.28
CA LEU A 205 -1.61 -11.35 0.77
C LEU A 205 -2.39 -10.13 0.27
N THR A 206 -1.80 -9.31 -0.62
CA THR A 206 -2.53 -8.18 -1.23
C THR A 206 -3.72 -8.60 -2.07
N LEU A 207 -3.62 -9.75 -2.74
CA LEU A 207 -4.75 -10.34 -3.47
C LEU A 207 -5.77 -10.94 -2.49
N PHE A 208 -5.32 -11.62 -1.43
CA PHE A 208 -6.24 -12.25 -0.48
C PHE A 208 -7.11 -11.25 0.27
N TYR A 209 -6.54 -10.17 0.83
CA TYR A 209 -7.37 -9.18 1.53
C TYR A 209 -8.23 -8.35 0.57
N SER A 210 -7.82 -8.15 -0.70
CA SER A 210 -8.65 -7.43 -1.68
C SER A 210 -9.84 -8.27 -2.12
N VAL A 211 -9.65 -9.57 -2.41
CA VAL A 211 -10.75 -10.50 -2.69
C VAL A 211 -11.67 -10.63 -1.48
N ARG A 212 -11.12 -10.68 -0.26
CA ARG A 212 -11.93 -10.68 0.98
C ARG A 212 -12.81 -9.44 1.06
N LEU A 213 -12.26 -8.26 0.80
CA LEU A 213 -13.02 -7.00 0.82
C LEU A 213 -14.16 -7.02 -0.21
N ILE A 214 -13.90 -7.47 -1.45
CA ILE A 214 -14.95 -7.62 -2.48
C ILE A 214 -16.02 -8.62 -2.06
N LYS A 215 -15.66 -9.70 -1.36
CA LYS A 215 -16.62 -10.73 -0.92
C LYS A 215 -17.59 -10.23 0.15
N PHE A 216 -17.14 -9.34 1.04
CA PHE A 216 -17.97 -8.81 2.12
C PHE A 216 -18.92 -7.69 1.67
N LEU A 217 -18.56 -6.96 0.61
CA LEU A 217 -19.33 -5.84 0.04
C LEU A 217 -20.33 -6.33 -1.02
#